data_AF-A0AAV0T3V9-F1
#
_entry.id   AF-A0AAV0T3V9-F1
#
_cell.length_a   1.000
_cell.length_b   1.000
_cell.length_c   1.000
_cell.angle_alpha   90.00
_cell.angle_beta   90.00
_cell.angle_gamma   90.00
#
_symmetry.space_group_name_H-M   'P 1'
#
loop_
_entity.id
_entity.type
_entity.pdbx_description
1 polymer ?
#
loop_
_entity_poly.entity_id
_entity_poly.type
_entity_poly.pdbx_seq_one_letter_code
_entity_poly.pdbx_strand_id
1 'polypeptide(L)'
;MRVPKEGSFLNRWRWFLQLQVPRLLALHPWGLVAILLRSPSRLLDEVTTCHHRYLDRAAAAVTQNPVLFPSGFFSEGWGDLNTPKRIRNVLQSQRMNHVVTLQQDDVKWGQVRDMAIAKVALREGTFKSTLTNAEQLLPKESLDAFCELITPLEWEQEDAEIPQGLTDRPLVVLLPGTGEHGFLHRRTSIAIPLAKKGVATLILEGPFYGKRKPPQQKGSKLRRVSDLPILGQATIEEAKSLLQYFHDYHGFSQMVVAGSSMGGLHAAMVASVFPGDVGATAWLAPPSAAPVFADGLLSGSCNWRSLYKQHELHMLDKMLAGHAVAESYEKQADDITDAGKDRAKASVMEMDSVQEAKKRMRLFLSITDIDNFLPPRRSDAVVFVYGTEDEYVGFAEPQWAHMREHWRPASFRTIKTGHVSGILLEQAAYCKTILEVIDLLKERGAVAGSSSNASVPDST
;
A
#
# COMPACT_ATOMS: atom_id res chain seq x y z
N MET A 1 -74.19 14.99 -17.01
CA MET A 1 -73.39 13.85 -17.53
C MET A 1 -72.04 14.40 -18.01
N ARG A 2 -70.95 13.67 -17.72
CA ARG A 2 -69.51 13.92 -17.99
C ARG A 2 -68.73 14.70 -16.92
N VAL A 3 -68.14 13.88 -16.06
CA VAL A 3 -67.01 14.11 -15.13
C VAL A 3 -65.75 14.54 -15.90
N PRO A 4 -64.89 15.44 -15.37
CA PRO A 4 -63.60 15.74 -15.98
C PRO A 4 -62.58 14.64 -15.68
N LYS A 5 -61.84 14.20 -16.71
CA LYS A 5 -60.75 13.23 -16.59
C LYS A 5 -59.51 13.87 -15.97
N GLU A 6 -59.04 13.28 -14.87
CA GLU A 6 -57.71 13.46 -14.31
C GLU A 6 -56.64 13.04 -15.31
N GLY A 7 -55.61 13.87 -15.49
CA GLY A 7 -54.50 13.57 -16.38
C GLY A 7 -53.46 14.67 -16.41
N SER A 8 -52.75 14.91 -15.30
CA SER A 8 -51.56 15.78 -15.30
C SER A 8 -50.56 15.52 -14.15
N PHE A 9 -50.45 14.29 -13.66
CA PHE A 9 -49.42 13.96 -12.64
C PHE A 9 -48.49 12.80 -13.00
N LEU A 10 -48.75 12.07 -14.09
CA LEU A 10 -47.99 10.86 -14.45
C LEU A 10 -46.94 11.03 -15.57
N ASN A 11 -46.80 12.23 -16.16
CA ASN A 11 -45.86 12.44 -17.28
C ASN A 11 -44.55 13.19 -16.92
N ARG A 12 -44.31 13.55 -15.65
CA ARG A 12 -42.99 14.04 -15.19
C ARG A 12 -42.10 12.95 -14.60
N TRP A 13 -42.63 11.75 -14.34
CA TRP A 13 -41.88 10.63 -13.73
C TRP A 13 -41.27 9.67 -14.76
N ARG A 14 -41.60 9.81 -16.05
CA ARG A 14 -41.05 8.94 -17.11
C ARG A 14 -39.69 9.39 -17.67
N TRP A 15 -39.25 10.62 -17.39
CA TRP A 15 -37.91 11.10 -17.77
C TRP A 15 -36.81 10.73 -16.76
N PHE A 16 -37.18 10.28 -15.55
CA PHE A 16 -36.21 9.82 -14.54
C PHE A 16 -35.94 8.30 -14.57
N LEU A 17 -36.60 7.54 -15.44
CA LEU A 17 -36.53 6.06 -15.48
C LEU A 17 -35.83 5.50 -16.73
N GLN A 18 -35.09 6.33 -17.48
CA GLN A 18 -34.26 5.87 -18.61
C GLN A 18 -32.76 6.13 -18.46
N LEU A 19 -32.28 6.42 -17.24
CA LEU A 19 -30.88 6.22 -16.91
C LEU A 19 -30.67 4.72 -16.68
N GLN A 20 -30.27 4.01 -17.74
CA GLN A 20 -29.69 2.67 -17.62
C GLN A 20 -28.44 2.75 -16.76
N VAL A 21 -28.62 2.57 -15.46
CA VAL A 21 -27.55 2.29 -14.50
C VAL A 21 -26.95 0.94 -14.91
N PRO A 22 -25.65 0.85 -15.23
CA PRO A 22 -25.02 -0.44 -15.43
C PRO A 22 -25.11 -1.23 -14.11
N ARG A 23 -25.88 -2.32 -14.13
CA ARG A 23 -25.81 -3.39 -13.13
C ARG A 23 -24.41 -3.95 -13.15
N LEU A 24 -23.51 -3.39 -12.33
CA LEU A 24 -22.29 -4.00 -11.77
C LEU A 24 -21.58 -3.00 -10.84
N LEU A 25 -22.33 -2.25 -10.03
CA LEU A 25 -21.81 -1.68 -8.79
C LEU A 25 -22.03 -2.72 -7.70
N ALA A 26 -21.08 -3.66 -7.56
CA ALA A 26 -20.92 -4.33 -6.29
C ALA A 26 -20.68 -3.21 -5.25
N LEU A 27 -21.58 -3.12 -4.27
CA LEU A 27 -21.55 -2.17 -3.17
C LEU A 27 -20.24 -2.33 -2.39
N HIS A 28 -19.20 -1.63 -2.83
CA HIS A 28 -17.93 -1.56 -2.14
C HIS A 28 -18.05 -0.48 -1.06
N PRO A 29 -17.75 -0.77 0.23
CA PRO A 29 -17.97 0.16 1.35
C PRO A 29 -17.33 1.53 1.12
N TRP A 30 -16.15 1.54 0.48
CA TRP A 30 -15.39 2.75 0.20
C TRP A 30 -15.96 3.61 -0.92
N GLY A 31 -16.74 3.03 -1.85
CA GLY A 31 -17.38 3.77 -2.94
C GLY A 31 -18.51 4.68 -2.44
N LEU A 32 -19.32 4.18 -1.50
CA LEU A 32 -20.41 4.96 -0.89
C LEU A 32 -19.88 6.09 0.01
N VAL A 33 -18.84 5.81 0.79
CA VAL A 33 -18.18 6.80 1.65
C VAL A 33 -17.52 7.89 0.81
N ALA A 34 -16.86 7.54 -0.29
CA ALA A 34 -16.26 8.52 -1.20
C ALA A 34 -17.31 9.41 -1.90
N ILE A 35 -18.49 8.87 -2.26
CA ILE A 35 -19.60 9.65 -2.83
C ILE A 35 -20.16 10.65 -1.81
N LEU A 36 -20.31 10.24 -0.55
CA LEU A 36 -20.76 11.12 0.53
C LEU A 36 -19.75 12.23 0.84
N LEU A 37 -18.45 11.93 0.83
CA LEU A 37 -17.40 12.91 1.12
C LEU A 37 -17.05 13.83 -0.06
N ARG A 38 -17.36 13.45 -1.31
CA ARG A 38 -17.10 14.25 -2.53
C ARG A 38 -18.29 15.08 -2.99
N SER A 39 -19.41 15.05 -2.28
CA SER A 39 -20.59 15.87 -2.59
C SER A 39 -20.31 17.35 -2.30
N PRO A 40 -20.57 18.29 -3.23
CA PRO A 40 -20.28 19.72 -3.06
C PRO A 40 -21.33 20.43 -2.22
N SER A 41 -21.79 19.83 -1.11
CA SER A 41 -22.68 20.52 -0.18
C SER A 41 -21.86 21.40 0.76
N ARG A 42 -22.17 22.70 0.80
CA ARG A 42 -21.59 23.66 1.76
C ARG A 42 -21.77 23.25 3.24
N LEU A 43 -22.66 22.29 3.52
CA LEU A 43 -22.82 21.66 4.83
C LEU A 43 -21.67 20.71 5.19
N LEU A 44 -20.96 20.16 4.20
CA LEU A 44 -19.79 19.34 4.42
C LEU A 44 -18.55 20.19 4.70
N ASP A 45 -18.41 21.43 4.21
CA ASP A 45 -17.20 22.24 4.45
C ASP A 45 -16.96 22.54 5.95
N GLU A 46 -18.02 22.73 6.75
CA GLU A 46 -17.92 22.86 8.22
C GLU A 46 -17.76 21.50 8.94
N VAL A 47 -18.21 20.40 8.31
CA VAL A 47 -18.11 19.03 8.85
C VAL A 47 -16.78 18.34 8.47
N THR A 48 -16.16 18.73 7.36
CA THR A 48 -14.90 18.17 6.83
C THR A 48 -13.68 18.88 7.42
N THR A 49 -13.79 20.18 7.75
CA THR A 49 -12.78 20.88 8.56
C THR A 49 -12.80 20.46 10.03
N CYS A 50 -13.92 19.90 10.51
CA CYS A 50 -14.07 19.40 11.87
C CYS A 50 -13.80 17.87 11.91
N HIS A 51 -12.51 17.56 12.03
CA HIS A 51 -11.89 16.36 12.60
C HIS A 51 -11.56 15.20 11.64
N HIS A 52 -10.46 15.33 10.89
CA HIS A 52 -9.80 14.19 10.23
C HIS A 52 -9.54 13.01 11.21
N ARG A 53 -9.15 13.33 12.45
CA ARG A 53 -9.05 12.36 13.56
C ARG A 53 -10.36 11.64 13.87
N TYR A 54 -11.50 12.32 13.74
CA TYR A 54 -12.81 11.69 13.93
C TYR A 54 -13.12 10.69 12.82
N LEU A 55 -12.77 11.00 11.56
CA LEU A 55 -12.91 10.05 10.46
C LEU A 55 -12.05 8.80 10.67
N ASP A 56 -10.81 8.98 11.14
CA ASP A 56 -9.93 7.87 11.51
C ASP A 56 -10.55 7.01 12.61
N ARG A 57 -11.05 7.63 13.69
CA ARG A 57 -11.73 6.92 14.79
C ARG A 57 -13.03 6.24 14.36
N ALA A 58 -13.82 6.88 13.50
CA ALA A 58 -15.06 6.31 12.98
C ALA A 58 -14.78 5.09 12.08
N ALA A 59 -13.79 5.19 11.20
CA ALA A 59 -13.32 4.06 10.41
C ALA A 59 -12.78 2.93 11.31
N ALA A 60 -11.97 3.26 12.32
CA ALA A 60 -11.49 2.31 13.30
C ALA A 60 -12.67 1.60 14.00
N ALA A 61 -13.67 2.34 14.48
CA ALA A 61 -14.86 1.78 15.14
C ALA A 61 -15.65 0.81 14.24
N VAL A 62 -15.79 1.12 12.95
CA VAL A 62 -16.41 0.19 11.98
C VAL A 62 -15.56 -1.07 11.79
N THR A 63 -14.23 -0.92 11.68
CA THR A 63 -13.33 -2.06 11.47
C THR A 63 -13.11 -2.93 12.72
N GLN A 64 -13.40 -2.39 13.90
CA GLN A 64 -13.39 -3.06 15.20
C GLN A 64 -14.75 -3.63 15.58
N ASN A 65 -15.79 -3.41 14.76
CA ASN A 65 -17.14 -3.84 15.07
C ASN A 65 -17.23 -5.38 15.13
N PRO A 66 -17.57 -5.97 16.29
CA PRO A 66 -17.57 -7.42 16.47
C PRO A 66 -18.69 -8.13 15.69
N VAL A 67 -19.71 -7.40 15.21
CA VAL A 67 -20.76 -7.96 14.34
C VAL A 67 -20.25 -8.10 12.90
N LEU A 68 -19.49 -7.10 12.42
CA LEU A 68 -18.92 -7.12 11.06
C LEU A 68 -17.68 -8.02 10.99
N PHE A 69 -16.87 -8.01 12.05
CA PHE A 69 -15.58 -8.69 12.12
C PHE A 69 -15.40 -9.43 13.46
N PRO A 70 -16.18 -10.50 13.71
CA PRO A 70 -16.24 -11.18 15.02
C PRO A 70 -14.92 -11.75 15.50
N SER A 71 -13.97 -12.01 14.60
CA SER A 71 -12.68 -12.61 14.94
C SER A 71 -11.50 -11.65 14.84
N GLY A 72 -11.70 -10.41 14.37
CA GLY A 72 -10.63 -9.42 14.19
C GLY A 72 -9.48 -9.89 13.27
N PHE A 73 -8.35 -9.19 13.34
CA PHE A 73 -7.06 -9.65 12.80
C PHE A 73 -6.48 -10.77 13.68
N PHE A 74 -5.67 -11.63 13.07
CA PHE A 74 -4.85 -12.65 13.74
C PHE A 74 -5.66 -13.69 14.54
N SER A 75 -6.86 -14.01 14.06
CA SER A 75 -7.75 -14.98 14.72
C SER A 75 -7.13 -16.37 14.89
N GLU A 76 -6.16 -16.75 14.06
CA GLU A 76 -5.42 -18.03 14.14
C GLU A 76 -4.09 -17.93 14.90
N GLY A 77 -3.75 -16.76 15.47
CA GLY A 77 -2.53 -16.57 16.27
C GLY A 77 -1.33 -16.13 15.44
N TRP A 78 -0.13 -16.57 15.84
CA TRP A 78 1.13 -16.06 15.28
C TRP A 78 1.46 -16.59 13.88
N GLY A 79 1.07 -17.82 13.55
CA GLY A 79 1.47 -18.48 12.31
C GLY A 79 2.91 -18.99 12.34
N ASP A 80 3.68 -18.75 11.27
CA ASP A 80 5.07 -19.21 11.20
C ASP A 80 6.00 -18.37 12.09
N LEU A 81 6.40 -18.95 13.23
CA LEU A 81 7.29 -18.32 14.20
C LEU A 81 8.71 -18.09 13.66
N ASN A 82 9.12 -18.76 12.57
CA ASN A 82 10.44 -18.57 11.96
C ASN A 82 10.51 -17.35 11.04
N THR A 83 9.38 -16.72 10.74
CA THR A 83 9.31 -15.62 9.77
C THR A 83 10.25 -14.44 10.10
N PRO A 84 10.37 -13.95 11.35
CA PRO A 84 11.33 -12.89 11.68
C PRO A 84 12.78 -13.28 11.41
N LYS A 85 13.17 -14.51 11.79
CA LYS A 85 14.52 -15.03 11.53
C LYS A 85 14.78 -15.16 10.03
N ARG A 86 13.81 -15.70 9.29
CA ARG A 86 13.90 -15.88 7.83
C ARG A 86 14.09 -14.54 7.13
N ILE A 87 13.23 -13.56 7.39
CA ILE A 87 13.29 -12.25 6.73
C ILE A 87 14.55 -11.49 7.12
N ARG A 88 14.97 -11.53 8.39
CA ARG A 88 16.24 -10.96 8.83
C ARG A 88 17.43 -11.55 8.06
N ASN A 89 17.46 -12.87 7.85
CA ASN A 89 18.52 -13.50 7.06
C ASN A 89 18.51 -13.01 5.59
N VAL A 90 17.33 -12.74 5.02
CA VAL A 90 17.23 -12.18 3.66
C VAL A 90 17.73 -10.74 3.66
N LEU A 91 17.31 -9.89 4.61
CA LEU A 91 17.74 -8.48 4.75
C LEU A 91 19.24 -8.33 5.01
N GLN A 92 19.83 -9.18 5.85
CA GLN A 92 21.27 -9.18 6.16
C GLN A 92 22.12 -9.75 5.02
N SER A 93 21.49 -10.44 4.07
CA SER A 93 22.15 -10.93 2.87
C SER A 93 21.93 -9.99 1.69
N GLN A 94 22.77 -10.09 0.66
CA GLN A 94 22.53 -9.39 -0.60
C GLN A 94 21.33 -9.97 -1.40
N ARG A 95 20.59 -10.95 -0.85
CA ARG A 95 19.48 -11.60 -1.55
C ARG A 95 18.29 -10.68 -1.77
N MET A 96 18.04 -9.71 -0.88
CA MET A 96 16.97 -8.73 -1.13
C MET A 96 17.21 -7.91 -2.40
N ASN A 97 18.48 -7.74 -2.82
CA ASN A 97 18.84 -7.00 -4.02
C ASN A 97 18.74 -7.83 -5.31
N HIS A 98 18.56 -9.15 -5.18
CA HIS A 98 18.32 -10.02 -6.31
C HIS A 98 16.90 -9.83 -6.83
N VAL A 99 16.75 -9.80 -8.15
CA VAL A 99 15.45 -9.73 -8.83
C VAL A 99 15.23 -11.07 -9.53
N VAL A 100 14.09 -11.70 -9.25
CA VAL A 100 13.64 -12.85 -10.01
C VAL A 100 13.12 -12.34 -11.35
N THR A 101 13.83 -12.67 -12.42
CA THR A 101 13.50 -12.21 -13.78
C THR A 101 12.27 -12.96 -14.32
N LEU A 102 11.24 -12.21 -14.71
CA LEU A 102 10.11 -12.72 -15.48
C LEU A 102 10.48 -12.71 -16.96
N GLN A 103 10.28 -13.82 -17.66
CA GLN A 103 10.37 -13.89 -19.11
C GLN A 103 9.15 -13.24 -19.77
N GLN A 104 9.24 -12.91 -21.06
CA GLN A 104 8.16 -12.27 -21.82
C GLN A 104 6.82 -13.02 -21.68
N ASP A 105 6.85 -14.35 -21.75
CA ASP A 105 5.67 -15.23 -21.70
C ASP A 105 5.18 -15.57 -20.27
N ASP A 106 5.94 -15.18 -19.24
CA ASP A 106 5.56 -15.45 -17.84
C ASP A 106 4.37 -14.58 -17.41
N VAL A 107 4.23 -13.39 -18.01
CA VAL A 107 3.13 -12.47 -17.74
C VAL A 107 2.06 -12.59 -18.82
N LYS A 108 0.92 -13.16 -18.44
CA LYS A 108 -0.23 -13.34 -19.31
C LYS A 108 -1.11 -12.10 -19.26
N TRP A 109 -1.10 -11.33 -20.34
CA TRP A 109 -1.94 -10.15 -20.51
C TRP A 109 -3.30 -10.52 -21.12
N GLY A 110 -4.36 -10.00 -20.53
CA GLY A 110 -5.72 -10.09 -21.05
C GLY A 110 -5.98 -9.09 -22.17
N GLN A 111 -7.17 -9.20 -22.75
CA GLN A 111 -7.63 -8.30 -23.82
C GLN A 111 -7.69 -6.84 -23.35
N VAL A 112 -7.36 -5.93 -24.27
CA VAL A 112 -7.46 -4.49 -24.04
C VAL A 112 -8.92 -4.10 -23.84
N ARG A 113 -9.18 -3.29 -22.81
CA ARG A 113 -10.50 -2.70 -22.55
C ARG A 113 -10.42 -1.19 -22.55
N ASP A 114 -11.09 -0.58 -23.52
CA ASP A 114 -11.11 0.86 -23.67
C ASP A 114 -12.12 1.51 -22.72
N MET A 115 -11.71 2.62 -22.11
CA MET A 115 -12.58 3.54 -21.40
C MET A 115 -12.58 4.89 -22.13
N ALA A 116 -13.28 4.97 -23.25
CA ALA A 116 -13.30 6.13 -24.13
C ALA A 116 -13.59 7.47 -23.41
N ILE A 117 -14.52 7.48 -22.45
CA ILE A 117 -14.86 8.68 -21.66
C ILE A 117 -13.68 9.14 -20.80
N ALA A 118 -12.95 8.20 -20.22
CA ALA A 118 -11.77 8.49 -19.40
C ALA A 118 -10.50 8.71 -20.25
N LYS A 119 -10.54 8.36 -21.55
CA LYS A 119 -9.42 8.36 -22.50
C LYS A 119 -8.26 7.47 -22.06
N VAL A 120 -8.57 6.29 -21.54
CA VAL A 120 -7.56 5.29 -21.12
C VAL A 120 -7.88 3.91 -21.67
N ALA A 121 -6.88 3.06 -21.73
CA ALA A 121 -6.99 1.63 -21.97
C ALA A 121 -6.56 0.84 -20.73
N LEU A 122 -7.16 -0.35 -20.55
CA LEU A 122 -6.93 -1.23 -19.40
C LEU A 122 -6.52 -2.62 -19.87
N ARG A 123 -5.52 -3.21 -19.23
CA ARG A 123 -5.09 -4.60 -19.47
C ARG A 123 -4.82 -5.30 -18.14
N GLU A 124 -5.52 -6.41 -17.87
CA GLU A 124 -5.23 -7.22 -16.67
C GLU A 124 -4.11 -8.21 -16.98
N GLY A 125 -3.10 -8.29 -16.12
CA GLY A 125 -1.97 -9.22 -16.22
C GLY A 125 -2.00 -10.24 -15.10
N THR A 126 -1.58 -11.48 -15.39
CA THR A 126 -1.41 -12.56 -14.39
C THR A 126 -0.06 -13.24 -14.58
N PHE A 127 0.65 -13.51 -13.48
CA PHE A 127 1.93 -14.21 -13.47
C PHE A 127 2.09 -15.02 -12.19
N LYS A 128 3.07 -15.92 -12.12
CA LYS A 128 3.39 -16.63 -10.87
C LYS A 128 4.08 -15.70 -9.89
N SER A 129 3.69 -15.74 -8.61
CA SER A 129 4.37 -14.97 -7.57
C SER A 129 5.87 -15.23 -7.60
N THR A 130 6.67 -14.16 -7.61
CA THR A 130 8.13 -14.25 -7.71
C THR A 130 8.83 -14.43 -6.36
N LEU A 131 8.06 -14.66 -5.29
CA LEU A 131 8.59 -15.06 -3.99
C LEU A 131 9.24 -16.46 -4.07
N THR A 132 10.54 -16.57 -3.77
CA THR A 132 11.35 -17.81 -3.96
C THR A 132 10.83 -19.06 -3.24
N ASN A 133 9.91 -18.95 -2.27
CA ASN A 133 9.25 -20.06 -1.58
C ASN A 133 7.72 -19.86 -1.50
N ALA A 134 7.10 -19.31 -2.55
CA ALA A 134 5.68 -18.97 -2.57
C ALA A 134 4.76 -20.12 -2.10
N GLU A 135 4.98 -21.35 -2.56
CA GLU A 135 4.14 -22.51 -2.20
C GLU A 135 4.14 -22.85 -0.71
N GLN A 136 5.21 -22.51 0.01
CA GLN A 136 5.34 -22.77 1.45
C GLN A 136 4.75 -21.64 2.30
N LEU A 137 4.74 -20.42 1.76
CA LEU A 137 4.50 -19.20 2.54
C LEU A 137 3.15 -18.56 2.23
N LEU A 138 2.70 -18.68 0.98
CA LEU A 138 1.46 -18.10 0.50
C LEU A 138 0.35 -19.14 0.47
N PRO A 139 -0.90 -18.75 0.75
CA PRO A 139 -2.04 -19.60 0.47
C PRO A 139 -2.14 -19.84 -1.04
N LYS A 140 -2.80 -20.95 -1.43
CA LYS A 140 -2.95 -21.36 -2.83
C LYS A 140 -3.49 -20.23 -3.72
N GLU A 141 -4.44 -19.46 -3.20
CA GLU A 141 -5.09 -18.33 -3.89
C GLU A 141 -4.12 -17.17 -4.18
N SER A 142 -3.00 -17.08 -3.45
CA SER A 142 -1.98 -16.04 -3.61
C SER A 142 -0.77 -16.50 -4.43
N LEU A 143 -0.73 -17.74 -4.94
CA LEU A 143 0.38 -18.23 -5.77
C LEU A 143 0.43 -17.57 -7.15
N ASP A 144 -0.73 -17.15 -7.66
CA ASP A 144 -0.82 -16.28 -8.82
C ASP A 144 -0.89 -14.82 -8.36
N ALA A 145 -0.07 -13.99 -8.97
CA ALA A 145 -0.06 -12.54 -8.82
C ALA A 145 -0.90 -11.90 -9.94
N PHE A 146 -1.62 -10.83 -9.60
CA PHE A 146 -2.51 -10.12 -10.52
C PHE A 146 -2.14 -8.64 -10.54
N CYS A 147 -2.12 -8.07 -11.74
CA CYS A 147 -1.90 -6.65 -11.94
C CYS A 147 -2.85 -6.08 -12.99
N GLU A 148 -2.98 -4.76 -13.03
CA GLU A 148 -3.68 -4.07 -14.10
C GLU A 148 -2.83 -2.91 -14.60
N LEU A 149 -2.58 -2.90 -15.91
CA LEU A 149 -1.92 -1.82 -16.61
C LEU A 149 -2.98 -0.84 -17.12
N ILE A 150 -2.72 0.45 -16.89
CA ILE A 150 -3.51 1.57 -17.37
C ILE A 150 -2.61 2.49 -18.18
N THR A 151 -3.00 2.72 -19.43
CA THR A 151 -2.28 3.54 -20.41
C THR A 151 -3.21 4.62 -20.96
N PRO A 152 -2.66 5.76 -21.43
CA PRO A 152 -3.41 6.69 -22.27
C PRO A 152 -3.96 5.97 -23.51
N LEU A 153 -5.23 6.21 -23.86
CA LEU A 153 -5.87 5.52 -24.99
C LEU A 153 -5.16 5.79 -26.33
N GLU A 154 -4.55 6.96 -26.48
CA GLU A 154 -3.79 7.35 -27.67
C GLU A 154 -2.47 6.60 -27.86
N TRP A 155 -2.02 5.84 -26.85
CA TRP A 155 -0.82 4.99 -26.97
C TRP A 155 -1.13 3.65 -27.64
N GLU A 156 -2.38 3.21 -27.60
CA GLU A 156 -2.80 1.93 -28.15
C GLU A 156 -2.65 1.93 -29.68
N GLN A 157 -2.02 0.89 -30.21
CA GLN A 157 -1.86 0.65 -31.65
C GLN A 157 -2.73 -0.53 -32.09
N GLU A 158 -2.80 -0.80 -33.40
CA GLU A 158 -3.55 -1.95 -33.92
C GLU A 158 -2.99 -3.29 -33.41
N ASP A 159 -1.69 -3.33 -33.12
CA ASP A 159 -1.03 -4.49 -32.53
C ASP A 159 -1.29 -4.53 -31.01
N ALA A 160 -1.77 -5.68 -30.51
CA ALA A 160 -2.15 -5.88 -29.11
C ALA A 160 -0.96 -5.88 -28.10
N GLU A 161 0.23 -5.47 -28.54
CA GLU A 161 1.42 -5.37 -27.68
C GLU A 161 1.30 -4.22 -26.68
N ILE A 162 2.05 -4.29 -25.57
CA ILE A 162 2.08 -3.20 -24.58
C ILE A 162 2.64 -1.95 -25.23
N PRO A 163 1.88 -0.85 -25.21
CA PRO A 163 2.27 0.30 -25.98
C PRO A 163 3.44 0.98 -25.32
N GLN A 164 4.32 1.45 -26.18
CA GLN A 164 5.59 2.02 -25.78
C GLN A 164 5.49 3.53 -25.44
N GLY A 165 4.36 4.19 -25.66
CA GLY A 165 4.12 5.58 -25.22
C GLY A 165 5.11 6.65 -25.73
N LEU A 166 5.22 7.76 -24.98
CA LEU A 166 6.12 8.91 -25.26
C LEU A 166 7.61 8.53 -25.14
N THR A 167 8.53 9.36 -25.64
CA THR A 167 9.98 9.08 -25.60
C THR A 167 10.53 8.76 -24.20
N ASP A 168 10.02 9.42 -23.15
CA ASP A 168 10.51 9.23 -21.78
C ASP A 168 9.85 8.04 -21.04
N ARG A 169 8.77 7.46 -21.58
CA ARG A 169 8.08 6.24 -21.08
C ARG A 169 8.03 6.13 -19.55
N PRO A 170 7.27 7.00 -18.85
CA PRO A 170 7.10 6.88 -17.42
C PRO A 170 6.13 5.76 -17.02
N LEU A 171 6.51 4.97 -16.03
CA LEU A 171 5.69 3.92 -15.43
C LEU A 171 5.62 4.08 -13.92
N VAL A 172 4.40 4.02 -13.38
CA VAL A 172 4.17 4.02 -11.94
C VAL A 172 3.64 2.68 -11.49
N VAL A 173 4.34 1.99 -10.60
CA VAL A 173 3.86 0.77 -9.95
C VAL A 173 3.16 1.14 -8.64
N LEU A 174 1.84 0.99 -8.59
CA LEU A 174 1.02 1.25 -7.42
C LEU A 174 0.88 0.01 -6.53
N LEU A 175 1.42 0.08 -5.33
CA LEU A 175 1.37 -0.99 -4.33
C LEU A 175 0.14 -0.85 -3.41
N PRO A 176 -0.43 -1.97 -2.97
CA PRO A 176 -1.67 -1.98 -2.18
C PRO A 176 -1.41 -1.62 -0.71
N GLY A 177 -2.27 -0.75 -0.17
CA GLY A 177 -2.41 -0.52 1.26
C GLY A 177 -3.17 -1.66 1.97
N THR A 178 -3.21 -1.59 3.30
CA THR A 178 -3.88 -2.61 4.12
C THR A 178 -5.37 -2.68 3.76
N GLY A 179 -5.79 -3.85 3.27
CA GLY A 179 -7.18 -4.12 2.94
C GLY A 179 -7.70 -3.53 1.64
N GLU A 180 -6.82 -3.06 0.76
CA GLU A 180 -7.19 -2.71 -0.60
C GLU A 180 -7.48 -3.98 -1.42
N HIS A 181 -8.72 -4.13 -1.86
CA HIS A 181 -9.15 -5.23 -2.73
C HIS A 181 -9.30 -4.75 -4.18
N GLY A 182 -8.77 -5.53 -5.12
CA GLY A 182 -8.84 -5.21 -6.54
C GLY A 182 -8.08 -3.94 -6.92
N PHE A 183 -8.45 -3.43 -8.09
CA PHE A 183 -7.78 -2.30 -8.74
C PHE A 183 -8.58 -1.00 -8.67
N LEU A 184 -9.90 -1.08 -8.45
CA LEU A 184 -10.84 0.02 -8.72
C LEU A 184 -10.47 1.34 -8.02
N HIS A 185 -10.14 1.29 -6.72
CA HIS A 185 -9.81 2.50 -5.97
C HIS A 185 -8.58 3.17 -6.58
N ARG A 186 -7.44 2.48 -6.64
CA ARG A 186 -6.19 3.00 -7.22
C ARG A 186 -6.33 3.39 -8.70
N ARG A 187 -7.15 2.66 -9.47
CA ARG A 187 -7.46 2.97 -10.88
C ARG A 187 -8.11 4.34 -11.01
N THR A 188 -9.19 4.55 -10.27
CA THR A 188 -10.01 5.77 -10.38
C THR A 188 -9.37 6.97 -9.71
N SER A 189 -8.67 6.75 -8.60
CA SER A 189 -8.09 7.81 -7.77
C SER A 189 -6.74 8.32 -8.28
N ILE A 190 -5.90 7.44 -8.84
CA ILE A 190 -4.52 7.77 -9.20
C ILE A 190 -4.21 7.44 -10.67
N ALA A 191 -4.44 6.20 -11.12
CA ALA A 191 -4.00 5.76 -12.45
C ALA A 191 -4.66 6.52 -13.60
N ILE A 192 -5.98 6.72 -13.57
CA ILE A 192 -6.69 7.48 -14.61
C ILE A 192 -6.23 8.95 -14.66
N PRO A 193 -6.13 9.68 -13.52
CA PRO A 193 -5.52 11.02 -13.51
C PRO A 193 -4.10 11.07 -14.08
N LEU A 194 -3.25 10.08 -13.78
CA LEU A 194 -1.89 9.99 -14.30
C LEU A 194 -1.84 9.70 -15.81
N ALA A 195 -2.69 8.81 -16.31
CA ALA A 195 -2.79 8.54 -17.74
C ALA A 195 -3.19 9.80 -18.53
N LYS A 196 -4.06 10.65 -17.99
CA LYS A 196 -4.38 11.96 -18.59
C LYS A 196 -3.19 12.94 -18.62
N LYS A 197 -2.11 12.63 -17.91
CA LYS A 197 -0.84 13.37 -17.90
C LYS A 197 0.26 12.63 -18.67
N GLY A 198 -0.09 11.60 -19.44
CA GLY A 198 0.87 10.83 -20.25
C GLY A 198 1.71 9.85 -19.44
N VAL A 199 1.19 9.32 -18.33
CA VAL A 199 1.89 8.38 -17.45
C VAL A 199 1.18 7.03 -17.39
N ALA A 200 1.90 5.94 -17.71
CA ALA A 200 1.37 4.60 -17.52
C ALA A 200 1.39 4.22 -16.04
N THR A 201 0.40 3.45 -15.61
CA THR A 201 0.31 2.98 -14.23
C THR A 201 0.02 1.49 -14.19
N LEU A 202 0.84 0.74 -13.46
CA LEU A 202 0.64 -0.66 -13.15
C LEU A 202 0.15 -0.80 -11.71
N ILE A 203 -1.04 -1.36 -11.51
CA ILE A 203 -1.63 -1.56 -10.18
C ILE A 203 -1.43 -3.03 -9.77
N LEU A 204 -0.69 -3.29 -8.71
CA LEU A 204 -0.47 -4.64 -8.19
C LEU A 204 -1.53 -5.03 -7.16
N GLU A 205 -2.16 -6.20 -7.29
CA GLU A 205 -3.05 -6.75 -6.26
C GLU A 205 -2.26 -7.53 -5.20
N GLY A 206 -2.43 -7.14 -3.93
CA GLY A 206 -1.65 -7.69 -2.83
C GLY A 206 -2.04 -9.14 -2.52
N PRO A 207 -1.08 -9.98 -2.08
CA PRO A 207 -1.39 -11.28 -1.51
C PRO A 207 -2.41 -11.15 -0.39
N PHE A 208 -3.23 -12.19 -0.17
CA PHE A 208 -4.33 -12.20 0.81
C PHE A 208 -5.48 -11.20 0.55
N TYR A 209 -5.49 -10.46 -0.56
CA TYR A 209 -6.54 -9.49 -0.88
C TYR A 209 -7.19 -9.75 -2.24
N GLY A 210 -8.46 -9.33 -2.38
CA GLY A 210 -9.25 -9.43 -3.61
C GLY A 210 -9.24 -10.82 -4.19
N LYS A 211 -8.74 -11.00 -5.43
CA LYS A 211 -8.68 -12.33 -6.08
C LYS A 211 -7.77 -13.31 -5.33
N ARG A 212 -6.81 -12.79 -4.57
CA ARG A 212 -5.77 -13.54 -3.83
C ARG A 212 -6.15 -13.87 -2.39
N LYS A 213 -7.36 -13.52 -1.96
CA LYS A 213 -7.83 -13.68 -0.58
C LYS A 213 -8.29 -15.12 -0.29
N PRO A 214 -7.77 -15.79 0.76
CA PRO A 214 -8.25 -17.10 1.19
C PRO A 214 -9.77 -17.11 1.49
N PRO A 215 -10.50 -18.19 1.17
CA PRO A 215 -11.94 -18.27 1.40
C PRO A 215 -12.36 -18.06 2.86
N GLN A 216 -11.55 -18.53 3.81
CA GLN A 216 -11.82 -18.44 5.24
C GLN A 216 -11.48 -17.07 5.83
N GLN A 217 -10.79 -16.20 5.08
CA GLN A 217 -10.47 -14.84 5.52
C GLN A 217 -11.68 -13.90 5.35
N LYS A 218 -12.06 -13.23 6.43
CA LYS A 218 -13.17 -12.26 6.45
C LYS A 218 -12.65 -10.84 6.18
N GLY A 219 -13.13 -10.23 5.11
CA GLY A 219 -12.66 -8.92 4.64
C GLY A 219 -11.13 -8.89 4.48
N SER A 220 -10.51 -7.82 4.97
CA SER A 220 -9.06 -7.63 4.94
C SER A 220 -8.31 -8.14 6.18
N LYS A 221 -9.00 -8.85 7.08
CA LYS A 221 -8.44 -9.26 8.36
C LYS A 221 -7.57 -10.51 8.20
N LEU A 222 -6.26 -10.30 8.06
CA LEU A 222 -5.28 -11.39 8.00
C LEU A 222 -5.43 -12.32 9.21
N ARG A 223 -5.25 -13.62 8.99
CA ARG A 223 -5.58 -14.65 9.99
C ARG A 223 -4.43 -14.94 10.92
N ARG A 224 -3.17 -14.69 10.51
CA ARG A 224 -1.96 -14.91 11.32
C ARG A 224 -1.03 -13.70 11.28
N VAL A 225 -0.25 -13.49 12.34
CA VAL A 225 0.73 -12.38 12.40
C VAL A 225 1.81 -12.55 11.33
N SER A 226 2.30 -13.78 11.09
CA SER A 226 3.29 -14.07 10.05
C SER A 226 2.84 -13.68 8.64
N ASP A 227 1.53 -13.64 8.38
CA ASP A 227 0.99 -13.31 7.06
C ASP A 227 1.30 -11.86 6.67
N LEU A 228 1.43 -10.94 7.64
CA LEU A 228 1.77 -9.53 7.39
C LEU A 228 3.13 -9.37 6.68
N PRO A 229 4.26 -9.79 7.29
CA PRO A 229 5.56 -9.66 6.65
C PRO A 229 5.73 -10.60 5.44
N ILE A 230 5.03 -11.74 5.38
CA ILE A 230 4.99 -12.59 4.18
C ILE A 230 4.33 -11.85 3.01
N LEU A 231 3.18 -11.21 3.25
CA LEU A 231 2.50 -10.36 2.27
C LEU A 231 3.43 -9.26 1.77
N GLY A 232 4.12 -8.57 2.69
CA GLY A 232 5.07 -7.52 2.34
C GLY A 232 6.21 -8.03 1.50
N GLN A 233 6.84 -9.16 1.89
CA GLN A 233 7.91 -9.77 1.12
C GLN A 233 7.46 -10.13 -0.30
N ALA A 234 6.32 -10.81 -0.46
CA ALA A 234 5.79 -11.16 -1.78
C ALA A 234 5.50 -9.92 -2.63
N THR A 235 4.91 -8.87 -2.03
CA THR A 235 4.63 -7.61 -2.74
C THR A 235 5.92 -6.93 -3.22
N ILE A 236 6.97 -6.93 -2.40
CA ILE A 236 8.28 -6.35 -2.75
C ILE A 236 8.94 -7.14 -3.89
N GLU A 237 8.99 -8.47 -3.79
CA GLU A 237 9.56 -9.33 -4.85
C GLU A 237 8.80 -9.20 -6.17
N GLU A 238 7.47 -9.24 -6.13
CA GLU A 238 6.62 -9.09 -7.33
C GLU A 238 6.79 -7.72 -7.98
N ALA A 239 6.89 -6.65 -7.20
CA ALA A 239 7.12 -5.31 -7.71
C ALA A 239 8.49 -5.17 -8.39
N LYS A 240 9.57 -5.70 -7.78
CA LYS A 240 10.91 -5.70 -8.39
C LYS A 240 10.91 -6.44 -9.73
N SER A 241 10.29 -7.61 -9.77
CA SER A 241 10.19 -8.42 -11.00
C SER A 241 9.41 -7.70 -12.09
N LEU A 242 8.33 -7.00 -11.74
CA LEU A 242 7.55 -6.20 -12.70
C LEU A 242 8.34 -4.98 -13.19
N LEU A 243 9.07 -4.28 -12.31
CA LEU A 243 9.94 -3.17 -12.73
C LEU A 243 10.97 -3.65 -13.76
N GLN A 244 11.66 -4.77 -13.49
CA GLN A 244 12.62 -5.33 -14.44
C GLN A 244 11.93 -5.79 -15.74
N TYR A 245 10.79 -6.47 -15.66
CA TYR A 245 10.02 -6.92 -16.83
C TYR A 245 9.62 -5.75 -17.75
N PHE A 246 9.10 -4.66 -17.19
CA PHE A 246 8.69 -3.49 -17.96
C PHE A 246 9.87 -2.69 -18.50
N HIS A 247 11.00 -2.71 -17.81
CA HIS A 247 12.24 -2.14 -18.33
C HIS A 247 12.75 -2.93 -19.55
N ASP A 248 12.96 -4.23 -19.37
CA ASP A 248 13.67 -5.07 -20.33
C ASP A 248 12.84 -5.34 -21.61
N TYR A 249 11.53 -5.56 -21.48
CA TYR A 249 10.68 -5.94 -22.61
C TYR A 249 9.84 -4.81 -23.19
N HIS A 250 9.58 -3.74 -22.43
CA HIS A 250 8.66 -2.67 -22.84
C HIS A 250 9.34 -1.28 -22.89
N GLY A 251 10.61 -1.19 -22.50
CA GLY A 251 11.44 0.01 -22.62
C GLY A 251 11.05 1.17 -21.69
N PHE A 252 10.28 0.91 -20.62
CA PHE A 252 10.01 1.92 -19.61
C PHE A 252 11.30 2.31 -18.88
N SER A 253 11.52 3.62 -18.67
CA SER A 253 12.78 4.13 -18.14
C SER A 253 12.62 5.05 -16.93
N GLN A 254 11.53 5.84 -16.87
CA GLN A 254 11.21 6.67 -15.71
C GLN A 254 10.25 5.92 -14.79
N MET A 255 10.79 4.98 -14.02
CA MET A 255 10.00 4.09 -13.17
C MET A 255 9.87 4.63 -11.75
N VAL A 256 8.64 4.64 -11.24
CA VAL A 256 8.31 5.07 -9.88
C VAL A 256 7.51 4.00 -9.17
N VAL A 257 7.82 3.73 -7.90
CA VAL A 257 6.98 2.90 -7.03
C VAL A 257 6.24 3.81 -6.06
N ALA A 258 4.94 3.61 -5.92
CA ALA A 258 4.11 4.46 -5.08
C ALA A 258 3.03 3.67 -4.35
N GLY A 259 2.60 4.16 -3.19
CA GLY A 259 1.53 3.49 -2.43
C GLY A 259 1.20 4.22 -1.15
N SER A 260 0.03 3.93 -0.59
CA SER A 260 -0.44 4.52 0.66
C SER A 260 -0.35 3.57 1.83
N SER A 261 -0.10 4.09 3.02
CA SER A 261 -0.03 3.30 4.26
C SER A 261 0.98 2.15 4.09
N MET A 262 0.57 0.90 4.32
CA MET A 262 1.37 -0.30 4.05
C MET A 262 1.97 -0.31 2.62
N GLY A 263 1.22 0.12 1.61
CA GLY A 263 1.71 0.19 0.23
C GLY A 263 2.80 1.24 0.04
N GLY A 264 2.77 2.32 0.83
CA GLY A 264 3.82 3.34 0.83
C GLY A 264 5.09 2.86 1.49
N LEU A 265 4.95 2.14 2.61
CA LEU A 265 6.08 1.47 3.26
C LEU A 265 6.74 0.47 2.29
N HIS A 266 5.95 -0.37 1.62
CA HIS A 266 6.48 -1.28 0.60
C HIS A 266 7.09 -0.54 -0.59
N ALA A 267 6.57 0.62 -1.00
CA ALA A 267 7.13 1.38 -2.10
C ALA A 267 8.55 1.87 -1.78
N ALA A 268 8.77 2.39 -0.57
CA ALA A 268 10.09 2.77 -0.09
C ALA A 268 11.03 1.55 0.00
N MET A 269 10.55 0.41 0.53
CA MET A 269 11.32 -0.83 0.61
C MET A 269 11.71 -1.36 -0.77
N VAL A 270 10.79 -1.36 -1.75
CA VAL A 270 11.08 -1.76 -3.13
C VAL A 270 12.18 -0.89 -3.72
N ALA A 271 12.07 0.44 -3.57
CA ALA A 271 13.11 1.33 -4.09
C ALA A 271 14.47 1.05 -3.46
N SER A 272 14.51 0.81 -2.13
CA SER A 272 15.75 0.48 -1.41
C SER A 272 16.46 -0.76 -1.96
N VAL A 273 15.68 -1.82 -2.26
CA VAL A 273 16.23 -3.13 -2.62
C VAL A 273 16.23 -3.41 -4.13
N PHE A 274 15.68 -2.52 -4.96
CA PHE A 274 15.73 -2.67 -6.40
C PHE A 274 17.12 -2.25 -6.92
N PRO A 275 17.80 -3.09 -7.73
CA PRO A 275 19.16 -2.78 -8.19
C PRO A 275 19.23 -1.74 -9.31
N GLY A 276 18.11 -1.33 -9.89
CA GLY A 276 18.04 -0.31 -10.94
C GLY A 276 17.70 1.08 -10.41
N ASP A 277 17.64 2.05 -11.32
CA ASP A 277 17.17 3.40 -11.01
C ASP A 277 15.64 3.38 -10.90
N VAL A 278 15.13 3.72 -9.71
CA VAL A 278 13.69 3.81 -9.45
C VAL A 278 13.42 4.91 -8.43
N GLY A 279 12.42 5.74 -8.70
CA GLY A 279 11.93 6.74 -7.75
C GLY A 279 10.87 6.14 -6.84
N ALA A 280 10.60 6.78 -5.70
CA ALA A 280 9.51 6.36 -4.83
C ALA A 280 8.74 7.50 -4.20
N THR A 281 7.46 7.24 -3.94
CA THR A 281 6.66 8.09 -3.06
C THR A 281 5.82 7.26 -2.11
N ALA A 282 5.92 7.60 -0.83
CA ALA A 282 5.29 6.89 0.26
C ALA A 282 4.36 7.84 1.02
N TRP A 283 3.05 7.70 0.83
CA TRP A 283 2.05 8.53 1.51
C TRP A 283 1.50 7.83 2.73
N LEU A 284 1.45 8.56 3.84
CA LEU A 284 0.86 8.11 5.11
C LEU A 284 1.44 6.76 5.55
N ALA A 285 2.69 6.49 5.17
CA ALA A 285 3.34 5.22 5.43
C ALA A 285 3.81 5.19 6.88
N PRO A 286 3.50 4.13 7.64
CA PRO A 286 4.19 3.88 8.90
C PRO A 286 5.64 3.45 8.63
N PRO A 287 6.55 3.54 9.60
CA PRO A 287 7.91 3.00 9.42
C PRO A 287 7.90 1.47 9.41
N SER A 288 6.90 0.85 10.02
CA SER A 288 6.79 -0.59 10.22
C SER A 288 5.36 -0.96 10.57
N ALA A 289 5.04 -2.26 10.52
CA ALA A 289 3.75 -2.76 10.97
C ALA A 289 3.60 -2.74 12.50
N ALA A 290 4.70 -2.66 13.25
CA ALA A 290 4.71 -2.76 14.71
C ALA A 290 3.83 -1.69 15.40
N PRO A 291 4.04 -0.37 15.21
CA PRO A 291 3.23 0.64 15.88
C PRO A 291 1.76 0.56 15.47
N VAL A 292 1.46 0.19 14.21
CA VAL A 292 0.09 0.11 13.71
C VAL A 292 -0.73 -0.99 14.39
N PHE A 293 -0.15 -2.19 14.55
CA PHE A 293 -0.86 -3.36 15.08
C PHE A 293 -0.65 -3.59 16.58
N ALA A 294 0.47 -3.13 17.16
CA ALA A 294 0.69 -3.25 18.60
C ALA A 294 0.01 -2.12 19.39
N ASP A 295 0.06 -0.89 18.88
CA ASP A 295 -0.24 0.32 19.66
C ASP A 295 -1.29 1.25 19.04
N GLY A 296 -1.34 1.31 17.70
CA GLY A 296 -2.21 2.20 16.95
C GLY A 296 -3.66 1.71 16.84
N LEU A 297 -4.46 2.41 16.02
CA LEU A 297 -5.90 2.14 15.88
C LEU A 297 -6.24 0.71 15.44
N LEU A 298 -5.33 0.00 14.76
CA LEU A 298 -5.56 -1.41 14.38
C LEU A 298 -5.28 -2.40 15.52
N SER A 299 -4.61 -1.98 16.59
CA SER A 299 -4.43 -2.78 17.81
C SER A 299 -5.77 -3.22 18.41
N GLY A 300 -6.77 -2.32 18.42
CA GLY A 300 -8.13 -2.64 18.87
C GLY A 300 -8.87 -3.65 17.98
N SER A 301 -8.40 -3.88 16.75
CA SER A 301 -8.95 -4.90 15.84
C SER A 301 -8.24 -6.26 15.96
N CYS A 302 -7.19 -6.39 16.76
CA CYS A 302 -6.42 -7.63 16.87
C CYS A 302 -7.05 -8.62 17.86
N ASN A 303 -7.01 -9.90 17.52
CA ASN A 303 -7.48 -10.97 18.40
C ASN A 303 -6.40 -11.33 19.43
N TRP A 304 -6.29 -10.51 20.47
CA TRP A 304 -5.29 -10.70 21.52
C TRP A 304 -5.41 -12.04 22.24
N ARG A 305 -6.64 -12.57 22.36
CA ARG A 305 -6.90 -13.89 22.93
C ARG A 305 -6.22 -15.01 22.13
N SER A 306 -6.22 -14.91 20.80
CA SER A 306 -5.53 -15.87 19.94
C SER A 306 -4.01 -15.75 19.99
N LEU A 307 -3.47 -14.60 20.39
CA LEU A 307 -2.03 -14.33 20.46
C LEU A 307 -1.41 -14.65 21.81
N TYR A 308 -2.21 -14.66 22.88
CA TYR A 308 -1.74 -15.04 24.21
C TYR A 308 -1.85 -16.55 24.42
N LYS A 309 -0.83 -17.29 23.97
CA LYS A 309 -0.61 -18.70 24.32
C LYS A 309 0.78 -18.85 24.88
N GLN A 310 0.89 -19.14 26.18
CA GLN A 310 2.17 -19.17 26.91
C GLN A 310 3.26 -19.97 26.18
N HIS A 311 2.92 -21.16 25.66
CA HIS A 311 3.90 -21.97 24.93
C HIS A 311 4.41 -21.30 23.64
N GLU A 312 3.54 -20.65 22.85
CA GLU A 312 3.94 -19.92 21.64
C GLU A 312 4.78 -18.69 21.99
N LEU A 313 4.46 -17.97 23.07
CA LEU A 313 5.28 -16.84 23.53
C LEU A 313 6.68 -17.28 23.96
N HIS A 314 6.82 -18.39 24.69
CA HIS A 314 8.14 -18.93 25.04
C HIS A 314 8.95 -19.38 23.80
N MET A 315 8.28 -19.93 22.78
CA MET A 315 8.94 -20.26 21.52
C MET A 315 9.41 -19.00 20.78
N LEU A 316 8.57 -17.96 20.74
CA LEU A 316 8.93 -16.66 20.18
C LEU A 316 10.14 -16.07 20.90
N ASP A 317 10.15 -16.10 22.22
CA ASP A 317 11.28 -15.60 23.02
C ASP A 317 12.57 -16.33 22.64
N LYS A 318 12.54 -17.66 22.49
CA LYS A 318 13.71 -18.44 22.02
C LYS A 318 14.15 -18.05 20.61
N MET A 319 13.19 -17.82 19.70
CA MET A 319 13.49 -17.45 18.32
C MET A 319 14.03 -16.02 18.18
N LEU A 320 13.56 -15.12 19.04
CA LEU A 320 13.95 -13.71 19.07
C LEU A 320 15.24 -13.47 19.87
N ALA A 321 15.45 -14.17 21.00
CA ALA A 321 16.61 -14.02 21.89
C ALA A 321 17.96 -14.44 21.26
N GLY A 322 17.93 -15.26 20.20
CA GLY A 322 19.14 -15.56 19.42
C GLY A 322 19.69 -14.36 18.62
N HIS A 323 19.04 -13.19 18.66
CA HIS A 323 19.33 -12.07 17.77
C HIS A 323 19.19 -10.74 18.55
N ALA A 324 20.27 -9.95 18.60
CA ALA A 324 20.47 -8.76 19.43
C ALA A 324 19.60 -7.52 19.10
N VAL A 325 18.28 -7.68 19.00
CA VAL A 325 17.30 -6.58 18.78
C VAL A 325 16.37 -6.38 19.98
N ALA A 326 16.37 -7.31 20.94
CA ALA A 326 15.60 -7.16 22.17
C ALA A 326 16.02 -5.90 22.97
N GLU A 327 17.31 -5.57 23.02
CA GLU A 327 17.82 -4.49 23.88
C GLU A 327 17.50 -3.06 23.39
N SER A 328 17.41 -2.82 22.07
CA SER A 328 17.13 -1.47 21.55
C SER A 328 15.64 -1.11 21.64
N TYR A 329 14.75 -2.08 21.44
CA TYR A 329 13.31 -1.87 21.57
C TYR A 329 12.79 -1.95 23.01
N GLU A 330 13.41 -2.74 23.90
CA GLU A 330 13.03 -2.73 25.33
C GLU A 330 13.21 -1.34 25.94
N LYS A 331 14.31 -0.64 25.60
CA LYS A 331 14.53 0.76 26.04
C LYS A 331 13.49 1.74 25.49
N GLN A 332 12.97 1.51 24.29
CA GLN A 332 12.04 2.43 23.61
C GLN A 332 10.58 2.17 23.98
N ALA A 333 10.23 0.94 24.35
CA ALA A 333 8.89 0.56 24.80
C ALA A 333 8.60 1.00 26.24
N ASP A 334 9.63 1.03 27.11
CA ASP A 334 9.49 1.49 28.50
C ASP A 334 9.11 2.98 28.57
N ASP A 335 9.62 3.83 27.67
CA ASP A 335 9.33 5.26 27.62
C ASP A 335 7.88 5.61 27.21
N ILE A 336 7.14 4.70 26.57
CA ILE A 336 5.77 4.94 26.07
C ILE A 336 4.70 4.57 27.14
N THR A 337 5.06 3.82 28.17
CA THR A 337 4.09 3.20 29.10
C THR A 337 3.76 3.99 30.37
N ASP A 338 4.32 5.20 30.58
CA ASP A 338 4.12 5.96 31.83
C ASP A 338 2.91 6.94 31.85
N ALA A 339 2.01 6.85 30.86
CA ALA A 339 0.78 7.66 30.84
C ALA A 339 -0.47 6.80 31.05
N GLY A 340 -0.78 6.48 32.32
CA GLY A 340 -2.12 6.03 32.72
C GLY A 340 -2.17 4.81 33.63
N LYS A 341 -1.83 4.99 34.91
CA LYS A 341 -2.20 4.04 35.97
C LYS A 341 -3.42 4.56 36.71
N ASP A 342 -4.57 3.94 36.49
CA ASP A 342 -5.53 3.58 37.54
C ASP A 342 -6.77 2.86 36.94
N ARG A 343 -6.89 1.54 37.17
CA ARG A 343 -8.08 0.89 37.77
C ARG A 343 -8.06 -0.65 37.72
N ALA A 344 -8.40 -1.21 38.88
CA ALA A 344 -9.08 -2.48 39.19
C ALA A 344 -8.34 -3.82 39.02
N LYS A 345 -8.26 -4.56 40.14
CA LYS A 345 -7.50 -5.82 40.34
C LYS A 345 -8.09 -7.11 39.73
N ALA A 346 -9.10 -7.02 38.86
CA ALA A 346 -9.59 -8.17 38.08
C ALA A 346 -9.21 -8.09 36.59
N SER A 347 -8.94 -6.87 36.08
CA SER A 347 -8.36 -6.63 34.75
C SER A 347 -6.83 -6.76 34.74
N VAL A 348 -6.17 -6.91 35.89
CA VAL A 348 -4.70 -6.92 35.98
C VAL A 348 -4.10 -8.14 35.28
N MET A 349 -4.69 -9.34 35.42
CA MET A 349 -4.17 -10.55 34.75
C MET A 349 -4.46 -10.58 33.25
N GLU A 350 -5.63 -10.12 32.81
CA GLU A 350 -5.93 -10.00 31.36
C GLU A 350 -5.09 -8.90 30.71
N MET A 351 -4.94 -7.75 31.39
CA MET A 351 -4.10 -6.66 30.89
C MET A 351 -2.64 -7.09 30.75
N ASP A 352 -2.11 -7.81 31.74
CA ASP A 352 -0.78 -8.42 31.68
C ASP A 352 -0.64 -9.33 30.44
N SER A 353 -1.61 -10.21 30.20
CA SER A 353 -1.58 -11.12 29.05
C SER A 353 -1.57 -10.41 27.68
N VAL A 354 -2.35 -9.33 27.53
CA VAL A 354 -2.38 -8.53 26.31
C VAL A 354 -1.10 -7.73 26.14
N GLN A 355 -0.56 -7.15 27.22
CA GLN A 355 0.70 -6.41 27.16
C GLN A 355 1.88 -7.33 26.80
N GLU A 356 1.92 -8.55 27.33
CA GLU A 356 2.94 -9.54 26.97
C GLU A 356 2.85 -9.95 25.48
N ALA A 357 1.63 -10.15 24.96
CA ALA A 357 1.43 -10.42 23.53
C ALA A 357 1.81 -9.20 22.66
N LYS A 358 1.49 -7.97 23.08
CA LYS A 358 1.92 -6.73 22.42
C LYS A 358 3.43 -6.62 22.37
N LYS A 359 4.14 -6.90 23.48
CA LYS A 359 5.61 -6.90 23.53
C LYS A 359 6.21 -7.83 22.47
N ARG A 360 5.71 -9.08 22.37
CA ARG A 360 6.18 -10.02 21.34
C ARG A 360 5.80 -9.56 19.94
N MET A 361 4.66 -8.89 19.75
CA MET A 361 4.23 -8.44 18.42
C MET A 361 5.12 -7.30 17.93
N ARG A 362 5.52 -6.38 18.80
CA ARG A 362 6.49 -5.33 18.44
C ARG A 362 7.80 -5.96 17.96
N LEU A 363 8.35 -6.91 18.71
CA LEU A 363 9.58 -7.61 18.33
C LEU A 363 9.43 -8.45 17.05
N PHE A 364 8.30 -9.14 16.89
CA PHE A 364 8.02 -9.93 15.70
C PHE A 364 7.94 -9.06 14.44
N LEU A 365 7.30 -7.90 14.54
CA LEU A 365 7.08 -6.99 13.42
C LEU A 365 8.24 -5.99 13.22
N SER A 366 9.24 -5.93 14.10
CA SER A 366 10.39 -5.02 13.94
C SER A 366 11.23 -5.30 12.68
N ILE A 367 11.12 -6.51 12.11
CA ILE A 367 11.72 -6.86 10.81
C ILE A 367 11.06 -6.14 9.62
N THR A 368 9.89 -5.54 9.83
CA THR A 368 9.21 -4.71 8.83
C THR A 368 9.61 -3.24 8.95
N ASP A 369 10.57 -2.90 9.83
CA ASP A 369 11.00 -1.53 10.01
C ASP A 369 11.84 -1.05 8.83
N ILE A 370 11.48 0.13 8.33
CA ILE A 370 12.14 0.81 7.22
C ILE A 370 13.60 1.15 7.54
N ASP A 371 13.96 1.21 8.82
CA ASP A 371 15.36 1.40 9.24
C ASP A 371 16.24 0.17 8.95
N ASN A 372 15.64 -1.00 8.67
CA ASN A 372 16.39 -2.17 8.19
C ASN A 372 16.77 -2.06 6.69
N PHE A 373 16.35 -1.00 6.01
CA PHE A 373 16.54 -0.78 4.58
C PHE A 373 17.48 0.40 4.35
N LEU A 374 18.33 0.32 3.33
CA LEU A 374 19.26 1.39 2.97
C LEU A 374 18.59 2.41 2.04
N PRO A 375 19.07 3.66 1.98
CA PRO A 375 18.63 4.60 0.96
C PRO A 375 18.81 4.03 -0.45
N PRO A 376 17.83 4.22 -1.36
CA PRO A 376 17.92 3.69 -2.71
C PRO A 376 18.96 4.44 -3.54
N ARG A 377 19.36 3.85 -4.68
CA ARG A 377 20.30 4.48 -5.63
C ARG A 377 19.86 5.87 -6.08
N ARG A 378 18.54 6.06 -6.24
CA ARG A 378 17.88 7.33 -6.56
C ARG A 378 17.17 7.91 -5.33
N SER A 379 17.86 7.97 -4.19
CA SER A 379 17.33 8.58 -2.96
C SER A 379 16.97 10.07 -3.14
N ASP A 380 17.59 10.75 -4.11
CA ASP A 380 17.20 12.09 -4.59
C ASP A 380 15.78 12.15 -5.18
N ALA A 381 15.27 11.03 -5.70
CA ALA A 381 13.93 10.88 -6.27
C ALA A 381 12.99 10.09 -5.33
N VAL A 382 13.14 10.28 -4.02
CA VAL A 382 12.24 9.71 -3.00
C VAL A 382 11.53 10.82 -2.25
N VAL A 383 10.20 10.72 -2.16
CA VAL A 383 9.37 11.67 -1.40
C VAL A 383 8.49 10.94 -0.39
N PHE A 384 8.69 11.21 0.89
CA PHE A 384 7.78 10.80 1.95
C PHE A 384 6.74 11.88 2.22
N VAL A 385 5.46 11.50 2.28
CA VAL A 385 4.35 12.42 2.57
C VAL A 385 3.61 11.90 3.79
N TYR A 386 3.54 12.67 4.88
CA TYR A 386 2.86 12.27 6.10
C TYR A 386 1.78 13.26 6.55
N GLY A 387 0.74 12.73 7.18
CA GLY A 387 -0.41 13.49 7.67
C GLY A 387 -0.12 14.07 9.04
N THR A 388 -0.34 15.37 9.23
CA THR A 388 -0.17 16.02 10.55
C THR A 388 -1.23 15.61 11.57
N GLU A 389 -2.31 14.96 11.12
CA GLU A 389 -3.42 14.51 11.95
C GLU A 389 -3.66 12.99 11.86
N ASP A 390 -2.66 12.22 11.40
CA ASP A 390 -2.72 10.77 11.23
C ASP A 390 -2.67 10.03 12.59
N GLU A 391 -3.77 9.41 13.00
CA GLU A 391 -3.85 8.61 14.24
C GLU A 391 -3.48 7.12 14.05
N TYR A 392 -3.29 6.65 12.81
CA TYR A 392 -2.94 5.26 12.53
C TYR A 392 -1.44 5.00 12.66
N VAL A 393 -0.63 5.96 12.22
CA VAL A 393 0.84 5.86 12.26
C VAL A 393 1.40 6.38 13.58
N GLY A 394 0.81 7.46 14.13
CA GLY A 394 1.16 7.98 15.45
C GLY A 394 2.60 8.48 15.59
N PHE A 395 3.22 8.92 14.49
CA PHE A 395 4.63 9.32 14.49
C PHE A 395 4.90 10.63 15.23
N ALA A 396 5.88 10.60 16.11
CA ALA A 396 6.41 11.79 16.76
C ALA A 396 7.56 12.42 15.95
N GLU A 397 7.79 13.73 16.11
CA GLU A 397 8.88 14.45 15.42
C GLU A 397 10.28 13.81 15.57
N PRO A 398 10.68 13.25 16.73
CA PRO A 398 11.97 12.56 16.83
C PRO A 398 12.10 11.37 15.87
N GLN A 399 11.02 10.64 15.62
CA GLN A 399 11.02 9.51 14.70
C GLN A 399 11.11 9.99 13.24
N TRP A 400 10.37 11.05 12.89
CA TRP A 400 10.53 11.68 11.57
C TRP A 400 11.93 12.27 11.36
N ALA A 401 12.53 12.83 12.41
CA ALA A 401 13.90 13.36 12.34
C ALA A 401 14.92 12.23 12.09
N HIS A 402 14.77 11.09 12.77
CA HIS A 402 15.60 9.92 12.52
C HIS A 402 15.47 9.43 11.08
N MET A 403 14.23 9.28 10.61
CA MET A 403 13.95 8.82 9.24
C MET A 403 14.49 9.79 8.18
N ARG A 404 14.39 11.10 8.42
CA ARG A 404 15.00 12.14 7.56
C ARG A 404 16.52 12.00 7.46
N GLU A 405 17.18 11.65 8.56
CA GLU A 405 18.63 11.42 8.58
C GLU A 405 19.01 10.13 7.85
N HIS A 406 18.31 9.04 8.17
CA HIS A 406 18.57 7.72 7.61
C HIS A 406 18.37 7.67 6.10
N TRP A 407 17.35 8.38 5.57
CA TRP A 407 16.97 8.37 4.15
C TRP A 407 17.52 9.53 3.32
N ARG A 408 18.52 10.28 3.79
CA ARG A 408 19.09 11.40 3.01
C ARG A 408 19.60 10.94 1.61
N PRO A 409 19.39 11.73 0.54
CA PRO A 409 18.76 13.06 0.49
C PRO A 409 17.24 13.06 0.19
N ALA A 410 16.48 12.01 0.56
CA ALA A 410 15.04 11.95 0.32
C ALA A 410 14.29 13.17 0.89
N SER A 411 13.23 13.57 0.19
CA SER A 411 12.35 14.68 0.58
C SER A 411 11.25 14.21 1.52
N PHE A 412 10.88 15.05 2.48
CA PHE A 412 9.81 14.78 3.44
C PHE A 412 8.81 15.95 3.45
N ARG A 413 7.52 15.64 3.39
CA ARG A 413 6.45 16.64 3.30
C ARG A 413 5.31 16.33 4.22
N THR A 414 4.66 17.39 4.69
CA THR A 414 3.46 17.30 5.49
C THR A 414 2.24 17.69 4.67
N ILE A 415 1.13 17.03 4.96
CA ILE A 415 -0.21 17.42 4.51
C ILE A 415 -1.14 17.43 5.72
N LYS A 416 -2.03 18.42 5.80
CA LYS A 416 -2.97 18.52 6.92
C LYS A 416 -4.14 17.56 6.69
N THR A 417 -3.96 16.32 7.11
CA THR A 417 -4.96 15.26 6.96
C THR A 417 -4.74 14.15 7.98
N GLY A 418 -5.79 13.38 8.24
CA GLY A 418 -5.74 12.10 8.94
C GLY A 418 -5.50 10.95 7.95
N HIS A 419 -5.36 9.73 8.45
CA HIS A 419 -4.98 8.59 7.64
C HIS A 419 -6.03 8.27 6.56
N VAL A 420 -7.28 8.14 6.99
CA VAL A 420 -8.39 7.74 6.12
C VAL A 420 -8.78 8.88 5.19
N SER A 421 -8.89 10.11 5.71
CA SER A 421 -9.19 11.28 4.88
C SER A 421 -8.10 11.52 3.85
N GLY A 422 -6.83 11.31 4.23
CA GLY A 422 -5.70 11.50 3.34
C GLY A 422 -5.73 10.50 2.18
N ILE A 423 -6.04 9.23 2.44
CA ILE A 423 -6.22 8.23 1.38
C ILE A 423 -7.41 8.60 0.46
N LEU A 424 -8.50 9.13 1.02
CA LEU A 424 -9.75 9.36 0.30
C LEU A 424 -9.85 10.71 -0.43
N LEU A 425 -9.09 11.73 -0.04
CA LEU A 425 -9.27 13.11 -0.53
C LEU A 425 -8.01 13.73 -1.17
N GLU A 426 -6.81 13.28 -0.83
CA GLU A 426 -5.56 13.96 -1.22
C GLU A 426 -4.96 13.45 -2.55
N GLN A 427 -5.78 12.82 -3.40
CA GLN A 427 -5.33 12.22 -4.66
C GLN A 427 -4.58 13.20 -5.57
N ALA A 428 -5.02 14.46 -5.62
CA ALA A 428 -4.38 15.47 -6.46
C ALA A 428 -2.96 15.78 -5.99
N ALA A 429 -2.74 15.87 -4.67
CA ALA A 429 -1.41 16.04 -4.09
C ALA A 429 -0.52 14.83 -4.38
N TYR A 430 -1.11 13.63 -4.35
CA TYR A 430 -0.39 12.41 -4.66
C TYR A 430 0.04 12.35 -6.13
N CYS A 431 -0.88 12.56 -7.06
CA CYS A 431 -0.54 12.63 -8.49
C CYS A 431 0.53 13.69 -8.78
N LYS A 432 0.47 14.86 -8.15
CA LYS A 432 1.49 15.91 -8.30
C LYS A 432 2.88 15.44 -7.86
N THR A 433 2.96 14.75 -6.73
CA THR A 433 4.24 14.24 -6.20
C THR A 433 4.82 13.14 -7.07
N ILE A 434 4.00 12.24 -7.64
CA ILE A 434 4.45 11.25 -8.62
C ILE A 434 5.10 11.94 -9.83
N LEU A 435 4.44 12.97 -10.38
CA LEU A 435 4.96 13.71 -11.53
C LEU A 435 6.30 14.37 -11.21
N GLU A 436 6.43 14.95 -10.02
CA GLU A 436 7.71 15.50 -9.58
C GLU A 436 8.81 14.44 -9.45
N VAL A 437 8.50 13.26 -8.87
CA VAL A 437 9.47 12.17 -8.79
C VAL A 437 9.90 11.72 -10.19
N ILE A 438 8.98 11.66 -11.15
CA ILE A 438 9.30 11.39 -12.55
C ILE A 438 10.26 12.45 -13.11
N ASP A 439 10.02 13.74 -12.84
CA ASP A 439 10.89 14.82 -13.31
C ASP A 439 12.30 14.73 -12.69
N LEU A 440 12.41 14.46 -11.38
CA LEU A 440 13.69 14.22 -10.70
C LEU A 440 14.47 13.05 -11.33
N LEU A 441 13.77 11.98 -11.74
CA LEU A 441 14.41 10.85 -12.43
C LEU A 441 15.03 11.28 -13.77
N LYS A 442 14.35 12.15 -14.53
CA LYS A 442 14.80 12.66 -15.83
C LYS A 442 16.02 13.56 -15.74
N GLU A 443 16.04 14.48 -14.76
CA GLU A 443 17.12 15.47 -14.62
C GLU A 443 18.50 14.82 -14.52
N ARG A 444 18.63 13.71 -13.80
CA ARG A 444 19.90 12.97 -13.68
C ARG A 444 20.27 12.20 -14.94
N GLY A 445 19.28 11.68 -15.68
CA GLY A 445 19.51 11.03 -16.97
C GLY A 445 20.13 11.98 -18.00
N ALA A 446 19.69 13.24 -18.02
CA ALA A 446 20.26 14.27 -18.87
C ALA A 446 21.71 14.64 -18.50
N VAL A 447 22.02 14.73 -17.19
CA VAL A 447 23.38 15.01 -16.71
C VAL A 447 24.34 13.88 -17.08
N ALA A 448 23.94 12.62 -16.91
CA ALA A 448 24.75 11.47 -17.30
C ALA A 448 25.04 11.42 -18.82
N GLY A 449 24.02 11.65 -19.67
CA GLY A 449 24.18 11.68 -21.13
C GLY A 449 25.00 12.86 -21.67
N SER A 450 25.03 13.99 -20.96
CA SER A 450 25.90 15.13 -21.31
C SER A 450 27.37 14.88 -21.01
N SER A 451 27.67 14.07 -19.98
CA SER A 451 29.04 13.74 -19.57
C SER A 451 29.72 12.70 -20.48
N SER A 452 28.95 11.85 -21.17
CA SER A 452 29.49 10.85 -22.10
C SER A 452 29.83 11.40 -23.49
N ASN A 453 29.38 12.61 -23.84
CA ASN A 453 29.68 13.26 -25.12
C ASN A 453 30.92 14.19 -25.06
N ALA A 454 31.65 14.21 -23.93
CA ALA A 454 32.81 15.05 -23.71
C ALA A 454 34.13 14.24 -23.61
N SER A 455 34.46 13.47 -24.65
CA SER A 455 35.81 12.93 -24.92
C SER A 455 35.79 12.37 -26.35
N VAL A 456 36.58 12.80 -27.34
CA VAL A 456 38.01 13.11 -27.40
C VAL A 456 38.23 14.11 -28.57
N PRO A 457 39.03 15.19 -28.44
CA PRO A 457 39.55 15.87 -29.63
C PRO A 457 40.74 15.08 -30.17
N ASP A 458 40.63 14.63 -31.41
CA ASP A 458 41.73 14.05 -32.18
C ASP A 458 42.92 15.01 -32.19
N SER A 459 44.04 14.58 -31.60
CA SER A 459 45.34 15.21 -31.81
C SER A 459 46.05 14.49 -32.95
N THR A 460 46.18 15.22 -34.07
CA THR A 460 47.04 14.97 -35.23
C THR A 460 48.50 14.68 -34.88
#